data_AF-R5II84-F1
#
_entry.id   AF-R5II84-F1
#
_cell.length_a   1.000
_cell.length_b   1.000
_cell.length_c   1.000
_cell.angle_alpha   90.00
_cell.angle_beta   90.00
_cell.angle_gamma   90.00
#
_symmetry.space_group_name_H-M   'P 1'
#
loop_
_entity.id
_entity.type
_entity.pdbx_description
1 polymer ?
#
loop_
_entity_poly.entity_id
_entity_poly.type
_entity_poly.pdbx_seq_one_letter_code
_entity_poly.pdbx_strand_id
1 'polypeptide(L)'
;MNLRVIKKDINYMVDEFVSDAVISMSFHDDNEKAEQIVALINEVLDLRDEMLSRVSHPEGDKRAYYRNLTDELLSALDVKYDSLSAIVARKAE
;
A
#
# COMPACT_ATOMS: atom_id res chain seq x y z
N MET A 1 -0.78 -23.07 0.62
CA MET A 1 -0.33 -21.73 1.06
C MET A 1 -0.47 -21.64 2.55
N ASN A 2 0.50 -21.05 3.24
CA ASN A 2 0.47 -20.87 4.69
C ASN A 2 -0.11 -19.49 5.01
N LEU A 3 -1.19 -19.43 5.79
CA LEU A 3 -1.87 -18.19 6.16
C LEU A 3 -0.92 -17.15 6.78
N ARG A 4 0.02 -17.62 7.60
CA ARG A 4 1.03 -16.77 8.24
C ARG A 4 1.95 -16.11 7.21
N VAL A 5 2.28 -16.84 6.14
CA VAL A 5 3.12 -16.32 5.05
C VAL A 5 2.36 -15.25 4.28
N ILE A 6 1.10 -15.52 3.90
CA ILE A 6 0.27 -14.54 3.17
C ILE A 6 0.13 -13.22 3.97
N LYS A 7 -0.16 -13.30 5.27
CA LYS A 7 -0.24 -12.10 6.12
C LYS A 7 1.08 -11.33 6.18
N LYS A 8 2.21 -12.06 6.22
CA LYS A 8 3.54 -11.46 6.21
C LYS A 8 3.81 -10.75 4.87
N ASP A 9 3.41 -11.36 3.76
CA ASP A 9 3.60 -10.79 2.42
C ASP A 9 2.77 -9.50 2.26
N ILE A 10 1.52 -9.49 2.74
CA ILE A 10 0.69 -8.26 2.79
C ILE A 10 1.38 -7.16 3.58
N ASN A 11 1.84 -7.46 4.80
CA ASN A 11 2.55 -6.47 5.61
C ASN A 11 3.81 -5.98 4.92
N TYR A 12 4.60 -6.88 4.35
CA TYR A 12 5.83 -6.54 3.64
C TYR A 12 5.58 -5.54 2.50
N MET A 13 4.58 -5.79 1.66
CA MET A 13 4.26 -4.92 0.52
C MET A 13 3.76 -3.53 0.95
N VAL A 14 2.96 -3.48 2.02
CA VAL A 14 2.48 -2.23 2.60
C VAL A 14 3.63 -1.47 3.26
N ASP A 15 4.48 -2.15 4.01
CA ASP A 15 5.64 -1.55 4.68
C ASP A 15 6.65 -0.98 3.65
N GLU A 16 6.82 -1.63 2.50
CA GLU A 16 7.63 -1.14 1.38
C GLU A 16 7.08 0.19 0.84
N PHE A 17 5.76 0.26 0.57
CA PHE A 17 5.12 1.51 0.16
C PHE A 17 5.29 2.62 1.20
N VAL A 18 5.05 2.32 2.48
CA VAL A 18 5.18 3.31 3.56
C VAL A 18 6.63 3.80 3.68
N SER A 19 7.61 2.89 3.55
CA SER A 19 9.03 3.25 3.54
C SER A 19 9.34 4.23 2.40
N ASP A 20 8.90 3.92 1.17
CA ASP A 20 9.14 4.77 0.01
C ASP A 20 8.45 6.14 0.13
N ALA A 21 7.24 6.18 0.69
CA ALA A 21 6.52 7.41 0.97
C ALA A 21 7.26 8.29 2.00
N VAL A 22 7.72 7.71 3.10
CA VAL A 22 8.49 8.42 4.15
C VAL A 22 9.83 8.92 3.59
N ILE A 23 10.53 8.08 2.83
CA ILE A 23 11.77 8.48 2.16
C ILE A 23 11.51 9.64 1.19
N SER A 24 10.44 9.57 0.40
CA SER A 24 10.06 10.64 -0.53
C SER A 24 9.76 11.96 0.18
N MET A 25 9.08 11.91 1.32
CA MET A 25 8.83 13.08 2.16
C MET A 25 10.14 13.72 2.65
N SER A 26 11.17 12.92 2.96
CA SER A 26 12.46 13.43 3.44
C SER A 26 13.26 14.25 2.40
N PHE A 27 12.91 14.15 1.11
CA PHE A 27 13.55 14.90 0.03
C PHE A 27 12.88 16.24 -0.28
N HIS A 28 11.81 16.61 0.41
CA HIS A 28 11.03 17.81 0.14
C HIS A 28 10.80 18.62 1.41
N ASP A 29 11.17 19.90 1.40
CA ASP A 29 10.89 20.85 2.50
C ASP A 29 9.48 21.47 2.40
N ASP A 30 8.58 20.85 1.63
CA ASP A 30 7.23 21.33 1.36
C ASP A 30 6.22 20.67 2.31
N ASN A 31 5.73 21.44 3.28
CA ASN A 31 4.77 20.97 4.28
C ASN A 31 3.44 20.50 3.64
N GLU A 32 3.00 21.09 2.52
CA GLU A 32 1.77 20.70 1.85
C GLU A 32 1.91 19.32 1.21
N LYS A 33 3.06 19.04 0.59
CA LYS A 33 3.38 17.70 0.07
C LYS A 33 3.50 16.68 1.19
N ALA A 34 4.14 17.05 2.30
CA ALA A 34 4.26 16.17 3.47
C ALA A 34 2.87 15.75 4.00
N GLU A 35 1.95 16.69 4.15
CA GLU A 35 0.57 16.39 4.58
C GLU A 35 -0.16 15.45 3.61
N GLN A 36 -0.02 15.67 2.29
CA GLN A 36 -0.59 14.78 1.27
C GLN A 36 0.00 13.37 1.32
N ILE A 37 1.31 13.24 1.51
CA ILE A 37 1.98 11.94 1.66
C ILE A 37 1.50 11.24 2.94
N VAL A 38 1.36 11.94 4.06
CA VAL A 38 0.82 11.38 5.30
C VAL A 38 -0.61 10.88 5.12
N ALA A 39 -1.46 11.64 4.41
CA ALA A 39 -2.81 11.19 4.09
C ALA A 39 -2.79 9.89 3.25
N LEU A 40 -1.93 9.83 2.25
CA LEU A 40 -1.76 8.65 1.40
C LEU A 40 -1.26 7.42 2.17
N ILE A 41 -0.34 7.61 3.13
CA ILE A 41 0.12 6.55 4.04
C ILE A 41 -1.06 5.99 4.85
N ASN A 42 -1.92 6.86 5.41
CA ASN A 42 -3.07 6.41 6.20
C ASN A 42 -4.04 5.56 5.35
N GLU A 43 -4.32 5.96 4.10
CA GLU A 43 -5.16 5.17 3.20
C GLU A 43 -4.58 3.78 2.92
N VAL A 44 -3.25 3.67 2.83
CA VAL A 44 -2.56 2.38 2.61
C VAL A 44 -2.55 1.53 3.89
N LEU A 45 -2.48 2.13 5.07
CA LEU A 45 -2.65 1.43 6.34
C LEU A 45 -4.08 0.88 6.50
N ASP A 46 -5.10 1.64 6.10
CA ASP A 46 -6.49 1.18 6.09
C ASP A 46 -6.68 0.00 5.11
N LEU A 47 -6.07 0.08 3.92
CA LEU A 47 -6.05 -1.02 2.95
C LEU A 47 -5.42 -2.29 3.55
N ARG A 48 -4.31 -2.16 4.27
CA ARG A 48 -3.67 -3.30 4.95
C ARG A 48 -4.63 -3.96 5.93
N ASP A 49 -5.29 -3.16 6.76
CA ASP A 49 -6.18 -3.67 7.80
C ASP A 49 -7.38 -4.41 7.18
N GLU A 50 -7.93 -3.89 6.07
CA GLU A 50 -8.94 -4.58 5.26
C GLU A 50 -8.42 -5.93 4.73
N MET A 51 -7.25 -5.94 4.09
CA MET A 51 -6.66 -7.14 3.49
C MET A 51 -6.37 -8.21 4.55
N LEU A 52 -5.85 -7.83 5.72
CA LEU A 52 -5.58 -8.75 6.83
C LEU A 52 -6.87 -9.34 7.43
N SER A 53 -7.93 -8.53 7.49
CA SER A 53 -9.26 -8.99 7.90
C SER A 53 -9.79 -10.04 6.92
N ARG A 54 -9.73 -9.75 5.61
CA ARG A 54 -10.21 -10.62 4.53
C ARG A 54 -9.41 -11.92 4.41
N VAL A 55 -8.07 -11.85 4.52
CA VAL A 55 -7.21 -13.06 4.57
C VAL A 55 -7.65 -14.03 5.66
N SER A 56 -8.15 -13.52 6.79
CA SER A 56 -8.57 -14.36 7.91
C SER A 56 -9.93 -15.04 7.68
N HIS A 57 -10.69 -14.61 6.67
CA HIS A 57 -12.05 -15.06 6.37
C HIS A 57 -12.21 -15.38 4.87
N PRO A 58 -11.50 -16.42 4.35
CA PRO A 58 -11.56 -16.75 2.93
C PRO A 58 -12.92 -17.32 2.54
N GLU A 59 -13.42 -16.89 1.38
CA GLU A 59 -14.67 -17.38 0.79
C GLU A 59 -14.38 -18.26 -0.43
N GLY A 60 -15.17 -19.33 -0.62
CA GLY A 60 -15.04 -20.22 -1.77
C GLY A 60 -13.73 -21.00 -1.82
N ASP A 61 -13.14 -21.12 -3.02
CA ASP A 61 -11.86 -21.81 -3.21
C ASP A 61 -10.70 -20.99 -2.61
N LYS A 62 -10.08 -21.53 -1.56
CA LYS A 62 -9.04 -20.82 -0.80
C LYS A 62 -7.84 -20.43 -1.66
N ARG A 63 -7.45 -21.24 -2.64
CA ARG A 63 -6.26 -20.98 -3.45
C ARG A 63 -6.52 -19.80 -4.39
N ALA A 64 -7.65 -19.81 -5.08
CA ALA A 64 -8.09 -18.72 -5.92
C ALA A 64 -8.32 -17.45 -5.09
N TYR A 65 -8.96 -17.57 -3.93
CA TYR A 65 -9.22 -16.44 -3.03
C TYR A 65 -7.96 -15.69 -2.66
N TYR A 66 -6.95 -16.39 -2.14
CA TYR A 66 -5.71 -15.73 -1.74
C TYR A 66 -4.91 -15.17 -2.92
N ARG A 67 -4.92 -15.84 -4.08
CA ARG A 67 -4.28 -15.29 -5.28
C ARG A 67 -4.93 -13.98 -5.69
N ASN A 68 -6.27 -13.97 -5.80
CA ASN A 68 -7.01 -12.79 -6.19
C ASN A 68 -6.82 -11.65 -5.17
N LEU A 69 -6.77 -11.96 -3.88
CA LEU A 69 -6.53 -10.96 -2.85
C LEU A 69 -5.13 -10.34 -2.96
N THR A 70 -4.10 -11.13 -3.29
CA THR A 70 -2.76 -10.61 -3.55
C THR A 70 -2.74 -9.75 -4.82
N ASP A 71 -3.39 -10.19 -5.89
CA ASP A 71 -3.49 -9.43 -7.15
C ASP A 71 -4.22 -8.08 -6.92
N GLU A 72 -5.25 -8.08 -6.08
CA GLU A 72 -6.00 -6.89 -5.68
C GLU A 72 -5.13 -5.91 -4.87
N LEU A 73 -4.37 -6.41 -3.88
CA LEU A 73 -3.44 -5.59 -3.11
C LEU A 73 -2.36 -4.96 -4.02
N LEU A 74 -1.77 -5.73 -4.93
CA LEU A 74 -0.78 -5.23 -5.89
C LEU A 74 -1.37 -4.09 -6.74
N SER A 75 -2.54 -4.33 -7.32
CA SER A 75 -3.22 -3.34 -8.17
C SER A 75 -3.58 -2.07 -7.40
N ALA A 76 -3.99 -2.21 -6.14
CA ALA A 76 -4.29 -1.06 -5.28
C ALA A 76 -3.02 -0.27 -4.94
N LEU A 77 -1.91 -0.95 -4.62
CA LEU A 77 -0.63 -0.29 -4.35
C LEU A 77 -0.07 0.42 -5.59
N ASP A 78 -0.20 -0.15 -6.79
CA ASP A 78 0.22 0.52 -8.03
C ASP A 78 -0.45 1.90 -8.19
N VAL A 79 -1.77 1.97 -7.95
CA VAL A 79 -2.52 3.24 -7.98
C VAL A 79 -2.03 4.23 -6.90
N LYS A 80 -1.63 3.72 -5.73
CA LYS A 80 -1.06 4.55 -4.66
C LYS A 80 0.33 5.05 -5.01
N TYR A 81 1.15 4.25 -5.71
CA TYR A 81 2.45 4.70 -6.23
C TYR A 81 2.29 5.77 -7.31
N ASP A 82 1.30 5.66 -8.21
CA ASP A 82 0.98 6.72 -9.16
C ASP A 82 0.62 8.03 -8.44
N SER A 83 -0.14 7.93 -7.36
CA SER A 83 -0.54 9.07 -6.53
C SER A 83 0.65 9.69 -5.82
N LEU A 84 1.53 8.87 -5.24
CA LEU A 84 2.78 9.31 -4.62
C LEU A 84 3.67 10.02 -5.65
N SER A 85 3.82 9.43 -6.84
CA SER A 85 4.60 9.98 -7.96
C SER A 85 4.08 11.36 -8.37
N ALA A 86 2.76 11.54 -8.45
CA ALA A 86 2.14 12.81 -8.76
C ALA A 86 2.42 13.89 -7.69
N ILE A 87 2.40 13.53 -6.41
CA ILE A 87 2.70 14.45 -5.29
C ILE A 87 4.17 14.89 -5.34
N VAL A 88 5.09 13.94 -5.56
CA VAL A 88 6.54 14.20 -5.50
C VAL A 88 7.09 14.80 -6.78
N ALA A 89 6.37 14.72 -7.90
CA ALA A 89 6.78 15.34 -9.15
C ALA A 89 7.15 16.82 -8.94
N ARG A 90 8.28 17.24 -9.50
CA ARG A 90 8.68 18.65 -9.52
C ARG A 90 7.72 19.41 -10.45
N LYS A 91 7.24 20.58 -10.03
CA LYS A 91 6.59 21.51 -10.96
C LYS A 91 7.59 21.78 -12.08
N ALA A 92 7.20 21.54 -13.32
CA ALA A 92 7.98 21.98 -14.47
C ALA A 92 8.01 23.51 -14.45
N GLU A 93 9.21 24.07 -14.34
CA GLU A 93 9.48 25.51 -14.44
C GLU A 93 9.25 26.02 -15.86
#